data_AF-A0A6P0CG12-F1
#
_entry.id   AF-A0A6P0CG12-F1
#
_cell.length_a   1.000
_cell.length_b   1.000
_cell.length_c   1.000
_cell.angle_alpha   90.00
_cell.angle_beta   90.00
_cell.angle_gamma   90.00
#
_symmetry.space_group_name_H-M   'P 1'
#
loop_
_entity.id
_entity.type
_entity.pdbx_description
1 polymer ?
#
loop_
_entity_poly.entity_id
_entity_poly.type
_entity_poly.pdbx_seq_one_letter_code
_entity_poly.pdbx_strand_id
1 'polypeptide(L)'
;MSTQFALDLRLARRKAGYTQKDIASLLCSHQSLVSDLEHGRERPTLEQIIELSLIYGRSFESFFAELMEDCQSRILKRLERLPAMRKRTAQTYNRSASLKRLKRRLTQTNAYGNT
;
A
#
# COMPACT_ATOMS: atom_id res chain seq x y z
N MET A 1 -10.98 12.82 -5.85
CA MET A 1 -10.75 11.72 -6.81
C MET A 1 -10.90 10.43 -6.03
N SER A 2 -11.81 9.53 -6.42
CA SER A 2 -11.99 8.23 -5.75
C SER A 2 -10.90 7.28 -6.26
N THR A 3 -10.19 6.59 -5.37
CA THR A 3 -9.17 5.59 -5.74
C THR A 3 -9.82 4.29 -6.19
N GLN A 4 -9.07 3.42 -6.90
CA GLN A 4 -9.61 2.12 -7.29
C GLN A 4 -9.99 1.29 -6.04
N PHE A 5 -9.15 1.37 -5.00
CA PHE A 5 -9.45 0.78 -3.69
C PHE A 5 -10.81 1.25 -3.12
N ALA A 6 -11.09 2.55 -3.14
CA ALA A 6 -12.33 3.10 -2.57
C ALA A 6 -13.58 2.56 -3.28
N LEU A 7 -13.50 2.42 -4.61
CA LEU A 7 -14.55 1.83 -5.44
C LEU A 7 -14.71 0.33 -5.13
N ASP A 8 -13.60 -0.41 -5.05
CA ASP A 8 -13.59 -1.84 -4.75
C ASP A 8 -14.17 -2.14 -3.38
N LEU A 9 -13.83 -1.33 -2.37
CA LEU A 9 -14.36 -1.42 -1.01
C LEU A 9 -15.87 -1.21 -0.98
N ARG A 10 -16.36 -0.14 -1.62
CA ARG A 10 -17.79 0.16 -1.69
C ARG A 10 -18.56 -0.94 -2.41
N LEU A 11 -17.99 -1.49 -3.48
CA LEU A 11 -18.57 -2.61 -4.21
C LEU A 11 -18.62 -3.89 -3.37
N ALA A 12 -17.53 -4.24 -2.68
CA ALA A 12 -17.45 -5.40 -1.80
C ALA A 12 -18.51 -5.30 -0.69
N ARG A 13 -18.62 -4.13 -0.04
CA ARG A 13 -19.63 -3.88 0.99
C ARG A 13 -21.05 -4.11 0.47
N ARG A 14 -21.37 -3.52 -0.69
CA ARG A 14 -22.72 -3.64 -1.29
C ARG A 14 -23.03 -5.08 -1.69
N LYS A 15 -22.07 -5.83 -2.24
CA LYS A 15 -22.24 -7.24 -2.58
C LYS A 15 -22.47 -8.12 -1.35
N ALA A 16 -21.82 -7.80 -0.23
CA ALA A 16 -21.98 -8.51 1.03
C ALA A 16 -23.27 -8.12 1.80
N GLY A 17 -23.98 -7.07 1.35
CA GLY A 17 -25.23 -6.62 1.99
C GLY A 17 -25.04 -5.78 3.26
N TYR A 18 -23.81 -5.37 3.59
CA TYR A 18 -23.53 -4.58 4.78
C TYR A 18 -23.81 -3.08 4.57
N THR A 19 -24.30 -2.43 5.62
CA THR A 19 -24.30 -0.96 5.72
C THR A 19 -22.91 -0.45 6.11
N GLN A 20 -22.65 0.85 5.92
CA GLN A 20 -21.39 1.44 6.41
C GLN A 20 -21.29 1.37 7.95
N LYS A 21 -22.43 1.34 8.66
CA LYS A 21 -22.46 1.21 10.12
C LYS A 21 -22.05 -0.20 10.57
N ASP A 22 -22.44 -1.23 9.83
CA ASP A 22 -22.03 -2.61 10.13
C ASP A 22 -20.50 -2.75 10.02
N ILE A 23 -19.92 -2.22 8.94
CA ILE A 23 -18.46 -2.22 8.76
C ILE A 23 -17.77 -1.42 9.85
N ALA A 24 -18.31 -0.26 10.22
CA ALA A 24 -17.75 0.55 11.30
C ALA A 24 -17.73 -0.23 12.63
N SER A 25 -18.81 -0.95 12.96
CA SER A 25 -18.86 -1.82 14.13
C SER A 25 -17.86 -2.97 14.06
N LEU A 26 -17.68 -3.61 12.89
CA LEU A 26 -16.70 -4.69 12.70
C LEU A 26 -15.24 -4.21 12.79
N LEU A 27 -14.97 -2.96 12.39
CA LEU A 27 -13.67 -2.31 12.51
C LEU A 27 -13.45 -1.62 13.86
N CYS A 28 -14.38 -1.76 14.83
CA CYS A 28 -14.35 -1.04 16.11
C CYS A 28 -14.15 0.48 15.94
N SER A 29 -14.83 1.09 14.97
CA SER A 29 -14.64 2.47 14.54
C SER A 29 -15.95 3.23 14.25
N HIS A 30 -15.84 4.44 13.72
CA HIS A 30 -16.97 5.31 13.38
C HIS A 30 -17.40 5.15 11.92
N GLN A 31 -18.69 5.33 11.64
CA GLN A 31 -19.22 5.25 10.28
C GLN A 31 -18.62 6.32 9.34
N SER A 32 -18.20 7.46 9.87
CA SER A 32 -17.49 8.50 9.12
C SER A 32 -16.20 7.98 8.50
N LEU A 33 -15.42 7.16 9.23
CA LEU A 33 -14.22 6.52 8.71
C LEU A 33 -14.55 5.68 7.47
N VAL A 34 -15.56 4.80 7.57
CA VAL A 34 -15.96 3.94 6.43
C VAL A 34 -16.39 4.79 5.23
N SER A 35 -17.11 5.89 5.49
CA SER A 35 -17.45 6.86 4.44
C SER A 35 -16.19 7.46 3.81
N ASP A 36 -15.21 7.89 4.60
CA ASP A 36 -13.99 8.51 4.09
C ASP A 36 -13.12 7.54 3.30
N LEU A 37 -13.04 6.28 3.73
CA LEU A 37 -12.41 5.20 2.97
C LEU A 37 -13.11 4.97 1.62
N GLU A 38 -14.45 4.86 1.60
CA GLU A 38 -15.22 4.63 0.36
C GLU A 38 -15.21 5.80 -0.62
N HIS A 39 -14.89 7.01 -0.16
CA HIS A 39 -14.71 8.18 -1.01
C HIS A 39 -13.23 8.41 -1.39
N GLY A 40 -12.30 7.63 -0.83
CA GLY A 40 -10.86 7.80 -1.02
C GLY A 40 -10.31 9.08 -0.37
N ARG A 41 -11.01 9.63 0.62
CA ARG A 41 -10.57 10.79 1.42
C ARG A 41 -9.52 10.39 2.46
N GLU A 42 -9.60 9.14 2.92
CA GLU A 42 -8.66 8.55 3.86
C GLU A 42 -8.10 7.25 3.30
N ARG A 43 -6.86 6.91 3.68
CA ARG A 43 -6.24 5.62 3.38
C ARG A 43 -6.39 4.71 4.60
N PRO A 44 -6.74 3.42 4.41
CA PRO A 44 -6.81 2.49 5.51
C PRO A 44 -5.41 2.22 6.10
N THR A 45 -5.37 1.87 7.38
CA THR A 45 -4.17 1.30 8.01
C THR A 45 -3.93 -0.14 7.55
N LEU A 46 -2.78 -0.72 7.92
CA LEU A 46 -2.48 -2.12 7.62
C LEU A 46 -3.47 -3.07 8.33
N GLU A 47 -3.81 -2.76 9.57
CA GLU A 47 -4.78 -3.52 10.35
C GLU A 47 -6.16 -3.46 9.70
N GLN A 48 -6.62 -2.26 9.32
CA GLN A 48 -7.92 -2.07 8.67
C GLN A 48 -7.99 -2.81 7.32
N ILE A 49 -6.94 -2.79 6.49
CA ILE A 49 -6.98 -3.51 5.21
C ILE A 49 -7.00 -5.04 5.42
N ILE A 50 -6.34 -5.55 6.45
CA ILE A 50 -6.39 -6.97 6.82
C ILE A 50 -7.80 -7.33 7.32
N GLU A 51 -8.37 -6.53 8.22
CA GLU A 51 -9.73 -6.73 8.74
C GLU A 51 -10.77 -6.69 7.63
N LEU A 52 -10.70 -5.71 6.72
CA LEU A 52 -11.57 -5.63 5.55
C LEU A 52 -11.39 -6.87 4.64
N SER A 53 -10.16 -7.37 4.49
CA SER A 53 -9.90 -8.58 3.71
C SER A 53 -10.54 -9.82 4.34
N LEU A 54 -10.52 -9.92 5.68
CA LEU A 54 -11.19 -10.98 6.43
C LEU A 54 -12.72 -10.86 6.34
N ILE A 55 -13.27 -9.65 6.49
CA ILE A 55 -14.71 -9.39 6.42
C ILE A 55 -15.30 -9.78 5.06
N TYR A 56 -14.58 -9.48 3.97
CA TYR A 56 -15.06 -9.76 2.61
C TYR A 56 -14.53 -11.05 1.99
N GLY A 57 -13.64 -11.77 2.67
CA GLY A 57 -13.01 -12.99 2.15
C GLY A 57 -12.22 -12.76 0.86
N ARG A 58 -11.60 -11.58 0.68
CA ARG A 58 -10.84 -11.23 -0.53
C ARG A 58 -9.68 -10.27 -0.24
N SER A 59 -8.65 -10.31 -1.07
CA SER A 59 -7.58 -9.30 -1.07
C SER A 59 -8.01 -8.01 -1.78
N PHE A 60 -7.38 -6.89 -1.39
CA PHE A 60 -7.48 -5.59 -2.05
C PHE A 60 -6.19 -5.29 -2.83
N GLU A 61 -5.91 -6.06 -3.88
CA GLU A 61 -4.66 -5.98 -4.66
C GLU A 61 -4.40 -4.59 -5.27
N SER A 62 -5.46 -3.91 -5.73
CA SER A 62 -5.41 -2.55 -6.25
C SER A 62 -4.80 -1.57 -5.24
N PHE A 63 -5.17 -1.69 -3.96
CA PHE A 63 -4.61 -0.88 -2.89
C PHE A 63 -3.11 -1.15 -2.68
N PHE A 64 -2.71 -2.43 -2.67
CA PHE A 64 -1.31 -2.79 -2.53
C PHE A 64 -0.46 -2.29 -3.69
N ALA A 65 -0.97 -2.39 -4.92
CA ALA A 65 -0.30 -1.86 -6.11
C ALA A 65 -0.08 -0.34 -6.00
N GLU A 66 -1.14 0.43 -5.72
CA GLU A 66 -1.06 1.89 -5.53
C GLU A 66 -0.06 2.26 -4.42
N LEU A 67 -0.11 1.57 -3.27
CA LEU A 67 0.79 1.83 -2.15
C LEU A 67 2.25 1.48 -2.48
N MET A 68 2.47 0.41 -3.25
CA MET A 68 3.79 -0.02 -3.68
C MET A 68 4.43 0.97 -4.65
N GLU A 69 3.69 1.47 -5.64
CA GLU A 69 4.16 2.50 -6.58
C GLU A 69 4.58 3.79 -5.85
N ASP A 70 3.76 4.22 -4.90
CA ASP A 70 4.05 5.35 -4.01
C ASP A 70 5.34 5.14 -3.19
N CYS A 71 5.49 3.95 -2.60
CA CYS A 71 6.68 3.58 -1.85
C CYS A 71 7.93 3.55 -2.71
N GLN A 72 7.85 2.92 -3.89
CA GLN A 72 8.95 2.83 -4.85
C GLN A 72 9.41 4.24 -5.26
N SER A 73 8.47 5.11 -5.62
CA SER A 73 8.73 6.51 -5.98
C SER A 73 9.44 7.27 -4.85
N ARG A 74 8.99 7.11 -3.60
CA ARG A 74 9.66 7.75 -2.45
C ARG A 74 11.07 7.21 -2.22
N ILE A 75 11.26 5.89 -2.32
CA ILE A 75 12.57 5.28 -2.11
C ILE A 75 13.55 5.70 -3.21
N LEU A 76 13.12 5.77 -4.47
CA LEU A 76 13.94 6.27 -5.58
C LEU A 76 14.42 7.71 -5.33
N LYS A 77 13.52 8.61 -4.96
CA LYS A 77 13.87 10.00 -4.60
C LYS A 77 14.87 10.08 -3.43
N ARG A 78 14.73 9.20 -2.43
CA ARG A 78 15.66 9.11 -1.29
C ARG A 78 17.02 8.53 -1.70
N LEU A 79 17.03 7.59 -2.63
CA LEU A 79 18.25 6.97 -3.15
C LEU A 79 19.13 7.99 -3.87
N GLU A 80 18.54 8.95 -4.58
CA GLU A 80 19.26 10.05 -5.23
C GLU A 80 19.92 11.02 -4.23
N ARG A 81 19.30 11.19 -3.05
CA ARG A 81 19.80 12.06 -1.98
C ARG A 81 20.68 11.34 -0.96
N LEU A 82 20.97 10.05 -1.20
CA LEU A 82 21.71 9.24 -0.26
C LEU A 82 23.14 9.80 -0.12
N PRO A 83 23.64 10.04 1.11
CA PRO A 83 24.95 10.65 1.30
C PRO A 83 26.06 9.76 0.71
N ALA A 84 27.02 10.44 0.07
CA ALA A 84 28.25 9.82 -0.38
C ALA A 84 28.99 9.18 0.81
N MET A 85 29.62 8.04 0.55
CA MET A 85 30.37 7.34 1.58
C MET A 85 31.67 8.09 1.88
N ARG A 86 31.87 8.50 3.14
CA ARG A 86 33.07 9.26 3.55
C ARG A 86 34.32 8.40 3.67
N LYS A 87 34.19 7.15 4.14
CA LYS A 87 35.28 6.17 4.27
C LYS A 87 34.78 4.78 3.90
N ARG A 88 35.56 4.04 3.11
CA ARG A 88 35.29 2.62 2.80
C ARG A 88 35.87 1.74 3.90
N THR A 89 35.11 0.74 4.31
CA THR A 89 35.47 -0.28 5.29
C THR A 89 35.04 -1.65 4.78
N ALA A 90 35.53 -2.74 5.39
CA ALA A 90 35.10 -4.09 5.04
C ALA A 90 33.57 -4.26 5.12
N GLN A 91 32.91 -3.62 6.11
CA GLN A 91 31.45 -3.67 6.28
C GLN A 91 30.68 -2.95 5.16
N THR A 92 31.32 -2.05 4.42
CA THR A 92 30.70 -1.26 3.34
C THR A 92 31.11 -1.72 1.95
N TYR A 93 31.88 -2.82 1.85
CA TYR A 93 32.38 -3.38 0.59
C TYR A 93 31.27 -3.54 -0.47
N ASN A 94 30.12 -4.08 -0.07
CA ASN A 94 29.00 -4.35 -0.98
C ASN A 94 28.06 -3.17 -1.23
N ARG A 95 28.28 -2.00 -0.62
CA ARG A 95 27.32 -0.89 -0.62
C ARG A 95 26.96 -0.44 -2.03
N SER A 96 27.94 -0.15 -2.88
CA SER A 96 27.70 0.35 -4.24
C SER A 96 26.89 -0.66 -5.07
N ALA A 97 27.26 -1.95 -4.98
CA ALA A 97 26.55 -3.02 -5.68
C ALA A 97 25.10 -3.19 -5.16
N SER A 98 24.90 -3.12 -3.84
CA SER A 98 23.57 -3.18 -3.22
C SER A 98 22.68 -2.03 -3.65
N LEU A 99 23.20 -0.80 -3.70
CA LEU A 99 22.45 0.38 -4.15
C LEU A 99 22.08 0.28 -5.65
N LYS A 100 23.01 -0.19 -6.50
CA LYS A 100 22.73 -0.45 -7.92
C LYS A 100 21.63 -1.49 -8.11
N ARG A 101 21.69 -2.62 -7.36
CA ARG A 101 20.64 -3.66 -7.38
C ARG A 101 19.30 -3.13 -6.89
N LEU A 102 19.29 -2.31 -5.83
CA LEU A 102 18.08 -1.69 -5.31
C LEU A 102 17.44 -0.78 -6.37
N LYS A 103 18.21 0.12 -6.99
CA LYS A 103 17.71 1.00 -8.07
C LYS A 103 17.08 0.18 -9.20
N ARG A 104 17.74 -0.91 -9.62
CA ARG A 104 17.22 -1.80 -10.65
C ARG A 104 15.88 -2.43 -10.25
N ARG A 105 15.78 -3.00 -9.04
CA ARG A 105 14.52 -3.61 -8.57
C ARG A 105 13.36 -2.61 -8.49
N LEU A 106 13.62 -1.37 -8.09
CA LEU A 106 12.60 -0.34 -7.97
C LEU A 106 12.18 0.29 -9.31
N THR A 107 12.95 0.06 -10.38
CA THR A 107 12.67 0.59 -11.73
C THR A 107 12.17 -0.48 -12.69
N GLN A 108 12.33 -1.76 -12.34
CA GLN A 108 11.70 -2.86 -13.04
C GLN A 108 10.25 -2.96 -12.56
N THR A 109 9.30 -2.73 -13.46
CA THR A 109 7.89 -2.99 -13.23
C THR A 109 7.69 -4.49 -13.06
N ASN A 110 7.78 -5.00 -11.83
CA ASN A 110 7.24 -6.31 -11.53
C ASN A 110 5.72 -6.13 -11.48
N ALA A 111 5.03 -6.65 -12.48
CA ALA A 111 3.61 -6.95 -12.39
C ALA A 111 3.42 -7.94 -11.23
N TYR A 112 3.14 -7.42 -10.04
CA TYR A 112 2.65 -8.25 -8.95
C TYR A 112 1.24 -8.71 -9.36
N GLY A 113 1.13 -9.97 -9.79
CA GLY A 113 -0.16 -10.56 -10.17
C GLY A 113 -0.08 -11.72 -11.16
N ASN A 114 0.93 -12.59 -11.09
CA ASN A 114 0.91 -13.82 -11.87
C ASN A 114 1.47 -14.99 -11.05
N THR A 115 0.69 -15.45 -10.08
CA THR A 115 0.69 -16.81 -9.52
C THR A 115 -0.66 -17.06 -8.88
#